data_AF-A0A9N9FIM4-F1
#
_entry.id   AF-A0A9N9FIM4-F1
#
_cell.length_a   1.000
_cell.length_b   1.000
_cell.length_c   1.000
_cell.angle_alpha   90.00
_cell.angle_beta   90.00
_cell.angle_gamma   90.00
#
_symmetry.space_group_name_H-M   'P 1'
#
loop_
_entity.id
_entity.type
_entity.pdbx_description
1 polymer ?
#
loop_
_entity_poly.entity_id
_entity_poly.type
_entity_poly.pdbx_seq_one_letter_code
_entity_poly.pdbx_strand_id
1 'polypeptide(L)'
;RYLLTHDPVSCEYAIEVIKFGNLPRNDTKNFICLSYLGSGAEAKSVRPISPWSNQQELTTSQIQKKNAEAAEHQIARNRLQAEANHWKTLWGIDAQVKTIKGQPALVMPYFRMCTHNELENDPQVKAAVVDAVKLMSSKGLKHNDLSRRHVGLYRKKKNGKLQAVFIDLSNVVREQEIDAVADMMEKLNLTE
;
A
#
# COMPACT_ATOMS: atom_id res chain seq x y z
N ARG A 1 -6.64 -3.00 5.36
CA ARG A 1 -6.25 -2.06 4.28
C ARG A 1 -7.04 -2.45 3.03
N TYR A 2 -7.49 -1.49 2.22
CA TYR A 2 -8.32 -1.79 1.04
C TYR A 2 -7.52 -1.51 -0.23
N LEU A 3 -7.39 -2.51 -1.12
CA LEU A 3 -7.04 -2.25 -2.51
C LEU A 3 -8.32 -1.85 -3.24
N LEU A 4 -8.30 -0.67 -3.84
CA LEU A 4 -9.44 -0.16 -4.59
C LEU A 4 -8.94 0.24 -5.95
N THR A 5 -9.32 -0.55 -6.93
CA THR A 5 -9.02 -0.31 -8.34
C THR A 5 -10.28 0.30 -8.97
N HIS A 6 -10.10 1.16 -9.97
CA HIS A 6 -11.20 1.76 -10.72
C HIS A 6 -11.50 0.96 -12.01
N ASP A 7 -10.78 -0.13 -12.28
CA ASP A 7 -10.92 -0.85 -13.54
C ASP A 7 -11.07 -2.36 -13.27
N PRO A 8 -12.22 -2.98 -13.65
CA PRO A 8 -12.39 -4.42 -13.62
C PRO A 8 -11.88 -4.97 -14.95
N VAL A 9 -10.59 -5.31 -15.02
CA VAL A 9 -10.10 -6.20 -16.09
C VAL A 9 -9.92 -7.59 -15.49
N SER A 10 -10.47 -8.56 -16.20
CA SER A 10 -10.60 -9.98 -15.90
C SER A 10 -9.48 -10.59 -15.05
N CYS A 11 -9.88 -11.27 -13.96
CA CYS A 11 -9.04 -12.21 -13.21
C CYS A 11 -8.64 -13.41 -14.09
N GLU A 12 -7.59 -13.25 -14.88
CA GLU A 12 -6.73 -14.35 -15.32
C GLU A 12 -5.30 -14.05 -14.86
N TYR A 13 -4.51 -15.12 -14.66
CA TYR A 13 -3.17 -15.15 -14.05
C TYR A 13 -2.07 -14.32 -14.76
N ALA A 14 -2.43 -13.36 -15.62
CA ALA A 14 -1.50 -12.54 -16.37
C ALA A 14 -0.94 -11.38 -15.53
N ILE A 15 0.37 -11.15 -15.61
CA ILE A 15 0.98 -9.90 -15.14
C ILE A 15 0.52 -8.79 -16.08
N GLU A 16 -0.37 -7.92 -15.60
CA GLU A 16 -0.91 -6.86 -16.42
C GLU A 16 0.10 -5.74 -16.73
N VAL A 17 -0.13 -5.11 -17.87
CA VAL A 17 0.53 -3.85 -18.24
C VAL A 17 -0.22 -2.71 -17.55
N ILE A 18 0.31 -2.21 -16.43
CA ILE A 18 -0.33 -1.14 -15.67
C ILE A 18 -0.13 0.21 -16.38
N LYS A 19 -1.22 0.96 -16.55
CA LYS A 19 -1.20 2.39 -16.90
C LYS A 19 -1.27 3.21 -15.61
N PHE A 20 -0.14 3.80 -15.21
CA PHE A 20 -0.13 4.79 -14.13
C PHE A 20 -0.76 6.10 -14.61
N GLY A 21 -1.61 6.73 -13.78
CA GLY A 21 -2.16 8.07 -14.05
C GLY A 21 -3.67 8.23 -13.89
N ASN A 22 -4.44 7.13 -13.91
CA ASN A 22 -5.89 7.19 -13.73
C ASN A 22 -6.27 6.86 -12.28
N LEU A 23 -5.87 7.71 -11.33
CA LEU A 23 -6.42 7.62 -9.98
C LEU A 23 -7.87 8.14 -9.98
N PRO A 24 -8.75 7.59 -9.12
CA PRO A 24 -10.12 8.08 -9.06
C PRO A 24 -10.14 9.56 -8.66
N ARG A 25 -11.10 10.33 -9.17
CA ARG A 25 -11.27 11.75 -8.80
C ARG A 25 -11.55 11.91 -7.31
N ASN A 26 -11.22 13.07 -6.73
CA ASN A 26 -11.40 13.32 -5.29
C ASN A 26 -12.85 13.15 -4.81
N ASP A 27 -13.83 13.34 -5.70
CA ASP A 27 -15.27 13.20 -5.46
C ASP A 27 -15.83 11.79 -5.73
N THR A 28 -14.98 10.81 -6.05
CA THR A 28 -15.40 9.41 -6.25
C THR A 28 -16.02 8.85 -4.97
N LYS A 29 -17.32 8.53 -5.02
CA LYS A 29 -18.08 8.04 -3.86
C LYS A 29 -18.15 6.51 -3.76
N ASN A 30 -18.00 5.83 -4.90
CA ASN A 30 -18.17 4.39 -5.01
C ASN A 30 -16.83 3.72 -5.28
N PHE A 31 -16.48 2.72 -4.46
CA PHE A 31 -15.30 1.89 -4.64
C PHE A 31 -15.71 0.43 -4.55
N ILE A 32 -15.18 -0.39 -5.46
CA ILE A 32 -15.35 -1.83 -5.43
C ILE A 32 -14.07 -2.42 -4.84
N CYS A 33 -14.21 -3.11 -3.70
CA CYS A 33 -13.11 -3.86 -3.11
C CYS A 33 -12.99 -5.18 -3.86
N LEU A 34 -12.01 -5.29 -4.77
CA LEU A 34 -11.77 -6.51 -5.53
C LEU A 34 -11.05 -7.58 -4.69
N SER A 35 -10.18 -7.15 -3.78
CA SER A 35 -9.47 -8.06 -2.88
C SER A 35 -9.09 -7.41 -1.56
N TYR A 36 -9.14 -8.20 -0.49
CA TYR A 36 -8.68 -7.81 0.84
C TYR A 36 -7.25 -8.30 1.02
N LEU A 37 -6.27 -7.39 1.05
CA LEU A 37 -4.86 -7.73 1.27
C LEU A 37 -4.48 -7.89 2.75
N GLY A 38 -5.47 -7.90 3.64
CA GLY A 38 -5.24 -8.06 5.08
C GLY A 38 -5.49 -6.79 5.91
N SER A 39 -5.66 -7.04 7.20
CA SER A 39 -5.61 -6.04 8.27
C SER A 39 -4.20 -6.12 8.86
N GLY A 40 -3.33 -5.18 8.52
CA GLY A 40 -2.20 -4.89 9.39
C GLY A 40 -2.73 -4.51 10.78
N ALA A 41 -1.86 -4.53 11.81
CA ALA A 41 -2.22 -4.22 13.20
C ALA A 41 -2.95 -2.87 13.39
N GLU A 42 -2.93 -1.99 12.39
CA GLU A 42 -3.58 -0.68 12.38
C GLU A 42 -5.02 -0.68 11.80
N ALA A 43 -5.50 -1.77 11.21
CA ALA A 43 -6.83 -1.84 10.63
C ALA A 43 -7.87 -2.22 11.70
N LYS A 44 -8.15 -1.28 12.62
CA LYS A 44 -9.32 -1.40 13.50
C LYS A 44 -10.60 -1.23 12.67
N SER A 45 -11.46 -2.24 12.66
CA SER A 45 -12.83 -2.12 12.15
C SER A 45 -13.63 -1.24 13.12
N VAL A 46 -13.68 0.06 12.88
CA VAL A 46 -14.57 0.95 13.63
C VAL A 46 -15.96 0.87 13.02
N ARG A 47 -16.97 0.63 13.87
CA ARG A 47 -18.38 0.46 13.48
C ARG A 47 -18.88 1.68 12.69
N PRO A 48 -19.79 1.50 11.73
CA PRO A 48 -20.43 2.62 11.05
C PRO A 48 -21.17 3.48 12.08
N ILE A 49 -20.82 4.77 12.13
CA ILE A 49 -21.59 5.77 12.86
C ILE A 49 -22.88 5.96 12.05
N SER A 50 -24.01 5.52 12.60
CA SER A 50 -25.32 5.78 11.99
C SER A 50 -25.58 7.28 11.97
N PRO A 51 -26.01 7.87 10.84
CA PRO A 51 -26.56 9.21 10.84
C PRO A 51 -27.98 9.12 11.38
N TRP A 52 -28.20 9.49 12.65
CA TRP A 52 -29.54 9.86 13.09
C TRP A 52 -29.52 11.12 13.97
N SER A 53 -30.36 12.03 13.52
CA SER A 53 -30.69 13.36 14.02
C SER A 53 -31.16 13.40 15.47
N ASN A 54 -30.60 14.32 16.25
CA ASN A 54 -31.26 15.52 16.79
C ASN A 54 -30.25 16.21 17.71
N GLN A 55 -30.31 17.54 17.80
CA GLN A 55 -29.53 18.32 18.76
C GLN A 55 -29.87 17.88 20.19
N GLN A 56 -29.18 16.85 20.68
CA GLN A 56 -28.98 16.64 22.11
C GLN A 56 -27.63 17.24 22.44
N GLU A 57 -27.58 18.04 23.51
CA GLU A 57 -26.33 18.46 24.12
C GLU A 57 -25.54 17.20 24.48
N LEU A 58 -24.47 16.96 23.72
CA LEU A 58 -23.57 15.85 23.96
C LEU A 58 -23.03 15.99 25.39
N THR A 59 -23.09 14.93 26.17
CA THR A 59 -22.45 14.92 27.48
C THR A 59 -20.94 15.14 27.32
N THR A 60 -20.28 15.65 28.36
CA THR A 60 -18.82 15.82 28.37
C THR A 60 -18.07 14.54 28.02
N SER A 61 -18.59 13.37 28.43
CA SER A 61 -18.04 12.05 28.08
C SER A 61 -18.22 11.69 26.60
N GLN A 62 -19.34 12.06 25.97
CA GLN A 62 -19.55 11.85 24.54
C GLN A 62 -18.67 12.78 23.68
N ILE A 63 -18.46 14.03 24.12
CA ILE A 63 -17.54 14.97 23.47
C ILE A 63 -16.10 14.44 23.54
N GLN A 64 -15.65 13.99 24.71
CA GLN A 64 -14.32 13.41 24.89
C GLN A 64 -14.10 12.19 23.99
N LYS A 65 -15.08 11.29 23.92
CA LYS A 65 -15.02 10.10 23.05
C LYS A 65 -14.91 10.50 21.57
N LYS A 66 -15.74 11.45 21.13
CA LYS A 66 -15.72 11.96 19.74
C LYS A 66 -14.39 12.64 19.39
N ASN A 67 -13.83 13.40 20.33
CA ASN A 67 -12.52 14.04 20.14
C ASN A 67 -11.38 13.02 20.06
N ALA A 68 -11.41 11.96 20.89
CA ALA A 68 -10.46 10.87 20.83
C ALA A 68 -10.55 10.12 19.49
N GLU A 69 -11.76 9.79 19.03
CA GLU A 69 -12.00 9.16 17.73
C GLU A 69 -11.51 10.05 16.56
N ALA A 70 -11.73 11.36 16.62
CA ALA A 70 -11.23 12.30 15.62
C ALA A 70 -9.69 12.39 15.62
N ALA A 71 -9.06 12.38 16.79
CA ALA A 71 -7.61 12.37 16.92
C ALA A 71 -7.00 11.08 16.36
N GLU A 72 -7.57 9.91 16.68
CA GLU A 72 -7.17 8.62 16.11
C GLU A 72 -7.32 8.62 14.58
N HIS A 73 -8.43 9.14 14.06
CA HIS A 73 -8.68 9.27 12.62
C HIS A 73 -7.61 10.14 11.94
N GLN A 74 -7.22 11.26 12.56
CA GLN A 74 -6.20 12.14 12.02
C GLN A 74 -4.82 11.48 12.03
N ILE A 75 -4.47 10.75 13.09
CA ILE A 75 -3.21 9.99 13.18
C ILE A 75 -3.16 8.94 12.07
N ALA A 76 -4.22 8.15 11.89
CA ALA A 76 -4.31 7.15 10.83
C ALA A 76 -4.19 7.78 9.43
N ARG A 77 -4.86 8.91 9.20
CA ARG A 77 -4.76 9.66 7.93
C ARG A 77 -3.33 10.13 7.66
N ASN A 78 -2.64 10.67 8.67
CA ASN A 78 -1.26 11.14 8.54
C ASN A 78 -0.30 9.98 8.20
N ARG A 79 -0.48 8.79 8.81
CA ARG A 79 0.30 7.59 8.49
C ARG A 79 0.11 7.16 7.04
N LEU A 80 -1.14 7.07 6.58
CA LEU A 80 -1.44 6.73 5.18
C LEU A 80 -0.90 7.78 4.21
N GLN A 81 -0.86 9.05 4.61
CA GLN A 81 -0.32 10.12 3.77
C GLN A 81 1.20 10.02 3.64
N ALA A 82 1.91 9.67 4.73
CA ALA A 82 3.32 9.36 4.67
C ALA A 82 3.60 8.15 3.76
N GLU A 83 2.78 7.10 3.86
CA GLU A 83 2.86 5.94 2.98
C GLU A 83 2.64 6.33 1.51
N ALA A 84 1.63 7.14 1.20
CA ALA A 84 1.39 7.66 -0.15
C ALA A 84 2.59 8.46 -0.71
N ASN A 85 3.27 9.20 0.15
CA ASN A 85 4.49 9.93 -0.24
C ASN A 85 5.64 8.97 -0.54
N HIS A 86 5.77 7.86 0.20
CA HIS A 86 6.73 6.80 -0.11
C HIS A 86 6.46 6.17 -1.47
N TRP A 87 5.19 5.92 -1.84
CA TRP A 87 4.83 5.42 -3.17
C TRP A 87 5.37 6.32 -4.29
N LYS A 88 5.16 7.63 -4.17
CA LYS A 88 5.65 8.59 -5.16
C LYS A 88 7.18 8.66 -5.17
N THR A 89 7.79 8.68 -4.00
CA THR A 89 9.25 8.83 -3.85
C THR A 89 10.00 7.60 -4.33
N LEU A 90 9.57 6.40 -3.95
CA LEU A 90 10.23 5.13 -4.28
C LEU A 90 9.94 4.68 -5.71
N TRP A 91 8.66 4.69 -6.09
CA TRP A 91 8.23 4.03 -7.32
C TRP A 91 7.86 5.03 -8.43
N GLY A 92 7.72 6.31 -8.11
CA GLY A 92 7.19 7.31 -9.04
C GLY A 92 5.68 7.16 -9.27
N ILE A 93 5.02 6.35 -8.44
CA ILE A 93 3.61 5.96 -8.60
C ILE A 93 2.76 6.79 -7.66
N ASP A 94 1.71 7.40 -8.19
CA ASP A 94 0.78 8.17 -7.38
C ASP A 94 -0.11 7.24 -6.55
N ALA A 95 -0.23 7.55 -5.27
CA ALA A 95 -1.17 6.96 -4.34
C ALA A 95 -1.88 8.08 -3.56
N GLN A 96 -3.12 7.85 -3.14
CA GLN A 96 -3.97 8.88 -2.53
C GLN A 96 -4.65 8.37 -1.27
N VAL A 97 -4.73 9.22 -0.24
CA VAL A 97 -5.52 8.93 0.95
C VAL A 97 -6.94 9.46 0.76
N LYS A 98 -7.92 8.57 0.83
CA LYS A 98 -9.35 8.88 0.74
C LYS A 98 -10.11 8.41 1.96
N THR A 99 -11.24 9.05 2.23
CA THR A 99 -12.16 8.60 3.28
C THR A 99 -13.24 7.73 2.66
N ILE A 100 -13.30 6.47 3.08
CA ILE A 100 -14.22 5.46 2.54
C ILE A 100 -15.00 4.88 3.69
N LYS A 101 -16.34 5.02 3.64
CA LYS A 101 -17.24 4.65 4.74
C LYS A 101 -16.81 5.25 6.10
N GLY A 102 -16.32 6.49 6.08
CA GLY A 102 -15.87 7.19 7.29
C GLY A 102 -14.49 6.77 7.82
N GLN A 103 -13.73 5.98 7.07
CA GLN A 103 -12.38 5.54 7.44
C GLN A 103 -11.34 6.01 6.42
N PRO A 104 -10.15 6.46 6.85
CA PRO A 104 -9.10 6.81 5.92
C PRO A 104 -8.53 5.52 5.30
N ALA A 105 -8.31 5.54 3.99
CA ALA A 105 -7.83 4.41 3.21
C ALA A 105 -6.84 4.90 2.14
N LEU A 106 -5.80 4.12 1.89
CA LEU A 106 -4.87 4.34 0.80
C LEU A 106 -5.42 3.74 -0.49
N VAL A 107 -5.49 4.54 -1.54
CA VAL A 107 -5.89 4.15 -2.89
C VAL A 107 -4.65 4.19 -3.78
N MET A 108 -4.35 3.08 -4.41
CA MET A 108 -3.16 2.88 -5.25
C MET A 108 -3.49 1.93 -6.41
N PRO A 109 -2.67 1.91 -7.47
CA PRO A 109 -2.83 0.93 -8.54
C PRO A 109 -2.81 -0.51 -8.02
N TYR A 110 -3.52 -1.40 -8.71
CA TYR A 110 -3.47 -2.83 -8.43
C TYR A 110 -2.15 -3.41 -8.93
N PHE A 111 -1.51 -4.24 -8.11
CA PHE A 111 -0.36 -5.04 -8.51
C PHE A 111 -0.68 -6.51 -8.29
N ARG A 112 -0.26 -7.36 -9.23
CA ARG A 112 -0.34 -8.80 -9.01
C ARG A 112 0.69 -9.19 -7.97
N MET A 113 0.26 -9.81 -6.88
CA MET A 113 1.17 -10.25 -5.84
C MET A 113 2.03 -11.42 -6.34
N CYS A 114 3.32 -11.38 -6.01
CA CYS A 114 4.26 -12.46 -6.27
C CYS A 114 3.89 -13.70 -5.45
N THR A 115 3.90 -14.86 -6.08
CA THR A 115 3.74 -16.14 -5.37
C THR A 115 5.09 -16.63 -4.83
N HIS A 116 5.04 -17.52 -3.83
CA HIS A 116 6.26 -18.11 -3.26
C HIS A 116 7.08 -18.83 -4.32
N ASN A 117 6.41 -19.61 -5.19
CA ASN A 117 7.05 -20.39 -6.24
C ASN A 117 7.74 -19.50 -7.29
N GLU A 118 7.13 -18.38 -7.67
CA GLU A 118 7.71 -17.45 -8.65
C GLU A 118 9.00 -16.83 -8.13
N LEU A 119 9.02 -16.37 -6.88
CA LEU A 119 10.23 -15.75 -6.32
C LEU A 119 11.38 -16.74 -6.19
N GLU A 120 11.10 -18.03 -5.97
CA GLU A 120 12.12 -19.07 -5.83
C GLU A 120 12.62 -19.61 -7.18
N ASN A 121 11.75 -19.71 -8.18
CA ASN A 121 12.03 -20.47 -9.39
C ASN A 121 12.08 -19.63 -10.68
N ASP A 122 11.61 -18.38 -10.69
CA ASP A 122 11.66 -17.51 -11.86
C ASP A 122 12.83 -16.49 -11.76
N PRO A 123 13.90 -16.64 -12.57
CA PRO A 123 15.03 -15.72 -12.58
C PRO A 123 14.65 -14.28 -12.94
N GLN A 124 13.62 -14.06 -13.76
CA GLN A 124 13.16 -12.72 -14.12
C GLN A 124 12.49 -12.04 -12.94
N VAL A 125 11.70 -12.78 -12.15
CA VAL A 125 11.08 -12.28 -10.93
C VAL A 125 12.15 -11.96 -9.88
N LYS A 126 13.11 -12.87 -9.65
CA LYS A 126 14.26 -12.60 -8.76
C LYS A 126 15.00 -11.33 -9.16
N ALA A 127 15.37 -11.22 -10.43
CA ALA A 127 16.07 -10.03 -10.93
C ALA A 127 15.24 -8.75 -10.73
N ALA A 128 13.93 -8.79 -10.99
CA ALA A 128 13.05 -7.65 -10.78
C ALA A 128 12.93 -7.25 -9.29
N VAL A 129 12.94 -8.22 -8.38
CA VAL A 129 12.93 -7.98 -6.93
C VAL A 129 14.27 -7.42 -6.45
N VAL A 130 15.40 -7.95 -6.92
CA VAL A 130 16.73 -7.42 -6.64
C VAL A 130 16.86 -5.98 -7.15
N ASP A 131 16.37 -5.68 -8.36
CA ASP A 131 16.30 -4.32 -8.90
C ASP A 131 15.48 -3.40 -7.96
N ALA A 132 14.38 -3.89 -7.39
CA ALA A 132 13.55 -3.12 -6.46
C ALA A 132 14.23 -2.87 -5.10
N VAL A 133 14.95 -3.87 -4.56
CA VAL A 133 15.78 -3.72 -3.35
C VAL A 133 16.82 -2.63 -3.56
N LYS A 134 17.60 -2.72 -4.65
CA LYS A 134 18.64 -1.75 -4.99
C LYS A 134 18.07 -0.35 -5.23
N LEU A 135 16.91 -0.26 -5.88
CA LEU A 135 16.25 1.04 -6.07
C LEU A 135 15.86 1.66 -4.72
N MET A 136 15.32 0.87 -3.79
CA MET A 136 14.94 1.34 -2.47
C MET A 136 16.16 1.77 -1.64
N SER A 137 17.22 0.96 -1.63
CA SER A 137 18.46 1.26 -0.90
C SER A 137 19.21 2.47 -1.46
N SER A 138 19.26 2.65 -2.79
CA SER A 138 19.88 3.82 -3.44
C SER A 138 19.17 5.14 -3.10
N LYS A 139 17.94 5.08 -2.59
CA LYS A 139 17.19 6.23 -2.06
C LYS A 139 17.44 6.45 -0.57
N GLY A 140 18.35 5.68 0.03
CA GLY A 140 18.67 5.70 1.45
C GLY A 140 17.54 5.17 2.32
N LEU A 141 16.75 4.21 1.80
CA LEU A 141 15.57 3.67 2.48
C LEU A 141 15.67 2.15 2.66
N LYS A 142 15.14 1.67 3.78
CA LYS A 142 15.01 0.25 4.13
C LYS A 142 13.58 -0.08 4.53
N HIS A 143 13.07 -1.23 4.07
CA HIS A 143 11.76 -1.74 4.45
C HIS A 143 11.89 -2.72 5.62
N ASN A 144 11.51 -2.31 6.83
CA ASN A 144 11.76 -3.11 8.03
C ASN A 144 10.84 -4.34 8.12
N ASP A 145 9.59 -4.25 7.65
CA ASP A 145 8.64 -5.38 7.63
C ASP A 145 8.56 -6.03 6.25
N LEU A 146 9.69 -6.13 5.53
CA LEU A 146 9.68 -6.71 4.19
C LEU A 146 9.48 -8.22 4.28
N SER A 147 8.57 -8.74 3.46
CA SER A 147 8.35 -10.16 3.32
C SER A 147 7.88 -10.48 1.90
N ARG A 148 7.93 -11.75 1.50
CA ARG A 148 7.57 -12.18 0.14
C ARG A 148 6.14 -11.79 -0.25
N ARG A 149 5.20 -11.79 0.70
CA ARG A 149 3.81 -11.34 0.50
C ARG A 149 3.67 -9.84 0.25
N HIS A 150 4.74 -9.06 0.39
CA HIS A 150 4.77 -7.63 0.11
C HIS A 150 5.33 -7.32 -1.29
N VAL A 151 5.63 -8.34 -2.10
CA VAL A 151 6.14 -8.14 -3.46
C VAL A 151 4.97 -8.08 -4.45
N GLY A 152 4.76 -6.91 -5.05
CA GLY A 152 3.88 -6.72 -6.19
C GLY A 152 4.65 -6.73 -7.51
N LEU A 153 4.06 -7.29 -8.56
CA LEU A 153 4.64 -7.45 -9.89
C LEU A 153 3.79 -6.75 -10.95
N TYR A 154 4.45 -6.12 -11.91
CA TYR A 154 3.80 -5.52 -13.08
C TYR A 154 4.74 -5.41 -14.27
N ARG A 155 4.20 -5.22 -15.48
CA ARG A 155 4.99 -4.91 -16.67
C ARG A 155 4.91 -3.42 -17.02
N LYS A 156 6.07 -2.80 -17.24
CA LYS A 156 6.15 -1.41 -17.71
C LYS A 156 5.62 -1.32 -19.14
N LYS A 157 4.64 -0.45 -19.39
CA LYS A 157 4.04 -0.25 -20.73
C LYS A 157 5.06 0.11 -21.82
N LYS A 158 6.09 0.89 -21.47
CA LYS A 158 7.06 1.40 -22.46
C LYS A 158 7.91 0.30 -23.11
N ASN A 159 8.24 -0.77 -22.39
CA ASN A 159 9.20 -1.79 -22.85
C ASN A 159 8.82 -3.23 -22.48
N GLY A 160 7.67 -3.45 -21.83
CA GLY A 160 7.24 -4.78 -21.38
C GLY A 160 8.09 -5.38 -20.25
N LYS A 161 9.11 -4.66 -19.73
CA LYS A 161 10.01 -5.18 -18.70
C LYS A 161 9.22 -5.46 -17.42
N LEU A 162 9.43 -6.64 -16.86
CA LEU A 162 8.91 -7.03 -15.55
C LEU A 162 9.56 -6.16 -14.47
N GLN A 163 8.75 -5.66 -13.55
CA GLN A 163 9.18 -4.84 -12.44
C GLN A 163 8.50 -5.32 -11.17
N ALA A 164 9.24 -5.25 -10.06
CA ALA A 164 8.71 -5.45 -8.73
C ALA A 164 8.51 -4.11 -8.02
N VAL A 165 7.53 -4.07 -7.12
CA VAL A 165 7.34 -3.01 -6.11
C VAL A 165 7.15 -3.67 -4.77
N PHE A 166 7.57 -3.00 -3.71
CA PHE A 166 7.17 -3.38 -2.36
C PHE A 166 5.90 -2.61 -1.98
N ILE A 167 4.89 -3.36 -1.56
CA ILE A 167 3.69 -2.83 -0.94
C ILE A 167 3.90 -2.74 0.58
N ASP A 168 2.95 -2.11 1.29
CA ASP A 168 3.01 -1.95 2.74
C ASP A 168 4.17 -1.08 3.22
N LEU A 169 4.22 0.16 2.72
CA LEU A 169 5.34 1.08 2.97
C LEU A 169 5.22 1.84 4.30
N SER A 170 4.50 1.28 5.28
CA SER A 170 4.26 1.93 6.57
C SER A 170 5.45 1.84 7.52
N ASN A 171 6.34 0.85 7.34
CA ASN A 171 7.54 0.66 8.15
C ASN A 171 8.81 0.79 7.31
N VAL A 172 8.98 1.99 6.74
CA VAL A 172 10.15 2.38 5.96
C VAL A 172 10.98 3.39 6.75
N VAL A 173 12.27 3.13 6.87
CA VAL A 173 13.22 3.98 7.60
C VAL A 173 14.37 4.40 6.71
N ARG A 174 15.09 5.46 7.12
CA ARG A 174 16.36 5.80 6.49
C ARG A 174 17.46 4.86 6.94
N GLU A 175 18.30 4.43 6.02
CA GLU A 175 19.41 3.52 6.29
C GLU A 175 20.53 3.70 5.24
N GLN A 176 21.76 3.35 5.59
CA GLN A 176 22.84 3.25 4.62
C GLN A 176 22.57 2.15 3.59
N GLU A 177 23.01 2.38 2.35
CA GLU A 177 22.66 1.53 1.21
C GLU A 177 23.08 0.06 1.39
N ILE A 178 24.31 -0.17 1.85
CA ILE A 178 24.89 -1.52 1.99
C ILE A 178 24.09 -2.35 3.02
N ASP A 179 23.83 -1.77 4.19
CA ASP A 179 23.09 -2.43 5.28
C ASP A 179 21.63 -2.67 4.89
N ALA A 180 21.02 -1.71 4.18
CA ALA A 180 19.66 -1.82 3.68
C ALA A 180 19.49 -2.96 2.65
N VAL A 181 20.44 -3.11 1.73
CA VAL A 181 20.42 -4.21 0.74
C VAL A 181 20.54 -5.55 1.44
N ALA A 182 21.52 -5.72 2.33
CA ALA A 182 21.76 -6.99 3.01
C ALA A 182 20.52 -7.45 3.80
N ASP A 183 19.95 -6.57 4.64
CA ASP A 183 18.75 -6.87 5.45
C ASP A 183 17.54 -7.22 4.58
N MET A 184 17.28 -6.45 3.51
CA MET A 184 16.13 -6.71 2.63
C MET A 184 16.30 -8.00 1.81
N MET A 185 17.51 -8.33 1.38
CA MET A 185 17.81 -9.57 0.65
C MET A 185 17.66 -10.80 1.55
N GLU A 186 18.13 -10.71 2.80
CA GLU A 186 17.98 -11.75 3.81
C GLU A 186 16.50 -12.02 4.10
N LYS A 187 15.69 -10.96 4.35
CA LYS A 187 14.24 -11.09 4.60
C LYS A 187 13.45 -11.75 3.47
N LEU A 188 13.95 -11.65 2.25
CA LEU A 188 13.33 -12.28 1.08
C LEU A 188 13.87 -13.68 0.79
N ASN A 189 14.88 -14.14 1.53
CA ASN A 189 15.70 -15.33 1.28
C ASN A 189 16.26 -15.33 -0.15
N LEU A 190 16.88 -14.22 -0.54
CA LEU A 190 17.52 -14.03 -1.86
C LEU A 190 19.05 -13.98 -1.78
N THR A 191 19.62 -14.24 -0.61
CA THR A 191 21.07 -14.45 -0.44
C THR A 191 21.47 -15.76 -1.13
N GLU A 192 22.54 -15.70 -1.92
CA GLU A 192 23.18 -16.89 -2.54
C GLU A 192 23.70 -17.87 -1.48
#